data_AF-A0A3D5K2C1-F1
#
_entry.id   AF-A0A3D5K2C1-F1
#
_cell.length_a   1.000
_cell.length_b   1.000
_cell.length_c   1.000
_cell.angle_alpha   90.00
_cell.angle_beta   90.00
_cell.angle_gamma   90.00
#
_symmetry.space_group_name_H-M   'P 1'
#
loop_
_entity.id
_entity.type
_entity.pdbx_description
1 polymer ?
#
loop_
_entity_poly.entity_id
_entity_poly.type
_entity_poly.pdbx_seq_one_letter_code
_entity_poly.pdbx_strand_id
1 'polypeptide(L)'
;TVLSRFDESEVRRILDYGRPGTPMPAWGLPGGGPLTSQQVHQLVVYLRSIQLTPEEAAAEVTSGLQVGARGIVTARDPGLTNADDTDAAIEAWLAQAADPSSSDYAAYGELLFNNPAAQGANSCARCHTPGFSYGASSEEATAELMAEWPRLAEAGVLTGYRPGAGHVGPALVGIETHFPTTGGHEDFVRTGSEVGAGYGNARPGTGAMPGFGGRTDDLDVIGTVVR
;
A
#
# COMPACT_ATOMS: atom_id res chain seq x y z
N THR A 1 4.00 -5.06 7.06
CA THR A 1 5.33 -5.69 6.79
C THR A 1 5.17 -6.96 5.95
N VAL A 2 6.21 -7.74 5.63
CA VAL A 2 6.08 -8.91 4.72
C VAL A 2 5.23 -10.03 5.31
N LEU A 3 5.44 -10.36 6.59
CA LEU A 3 4.67 -11.35 7.32
C LEU A 3 3.35 -10.79 7.83
N SER A 4 2.98 -9.55 7.53
CA SER A 4 1.59 -9.10 7.67
C SER A 4 0.76 -9.43 6.42
N ARG A 5 1.38 -9.96 5.37
CA ARG A 5 0.77 -10.21 4.05
C ARG A 5 0.86 -11.68 3.64
N PHE A 6 1.98 -12.32 3.96
CA PHE A 6 2.28 -13.70 3.59
C PHE A 6 2.61 -14.51 4.84
N ASP A 7 2.23 -15.79 4.85
CA ASP A 7 2.68 -16.69 5.90
C ASP A 7 4.14 -17.08 5.66
N GLU A 8 4.79 -17.65 6.67
CA GLU A 8 6.19 -18.04 6.55
C GLU A 8 6.45 -19.11 5.49
N SER A 9 5.49 -19.99 5.24
CA SER A 9 5.63 -21.02 4.21
C SER A 9 5.62 -20.39 2.82
N GLU A 10 4.81 -19.35 2.62
CA GLU A 10 4.73 -18.58 1.39
C GLU A 10 5.96 -17.69 1.23
N VAL A 11 6.43 -17.01 2.28
CA VAL A 11 7.70 -16.27 2.24
C VAL A 11 8.86 -17.20 1.92
N ARG A 12 8.93 -18.38 2.55
CA ARG A 12 9.93 -19.40 2.25
C ARG A 12 9.85 -19.84 0.79
N ARG A 13 8.65 -20.11 0.27
CA ARG A 13 8.44 -20.49 -1.14
C ARG A 13 8.93 -19.39 -2.08
N ILE A 14 8.63 -18.13 -1.79
CA ILE A 14 9.12 -16.98 -2.58
C ILE A 14 10.64 -16.87 -2.53
N LEU A 15 11.27 -17.10 -1.37
CA LEU A 15 12.73 -17.10 -1.26
C LEU A 15 13.35 -18.28 -2.01
N ASP A 16 12.74 -19.47 -1.93
CA ASP A 16 13.24 -20.67 -2.58
C ASP A 16 13.13 -20.61 -4.12
N TYR A 17 12.03 -20.06 -4.65
CA TYR A 17 11.73 -20.13 -6.09
C TYR A 17 11.65 -18.77 -6.80
N GLY A 18 11.83 -17.68 -6.08
CA GLY A 18 11.59 -16.33 -6.59
C GLY A 18 10.09 -16.03 -6.70
N ARG A 19 9.78 -14.87 -7.27
CA ARG A 19 8.39 -14.45 -7.50
C ARG A 19 8.12 -14.26 -8.99
N PRO A 20 7.34 -15.15 -9.62
CA PRO A 20 6.98 -15.05 -11.03
C PRO A 20 6.40 -13.68 -11.41
N GLY A 21 6.74 -13.17 -12.59
CA GLY A 21 6.29 -11.86 -13.06
C GLY A 21 6.96 -10.67 -12.36
N THR A 22 7.99 -10.90 -11.54
CA THR A 22 8.81 -9.84 -10.92
C THR A 22 10.31 -10.08 -11.18
N PRO A 23 11.16 -9.06 -10.98
CA PRO A 23 12.61 -9.23 -11.05
C PRO A 23 13.22 -10.10 -9.93
N MET A 24 12.46 -10.56 -8.95
CA MET A 24 12.99 -11.30 -7.79
C MET A 24 13.32 -12.76 -8.19
N PRO A 25 14.60 -13.14 -8.27
CA PRO A 25 15.00 -14.50 -8.64
C PRO A 25 14.85 -15.46 -7.46
N ALA A 26 15.05 -16.75 -7.72
CA ALA A 26 15.23 -17.75 -6.69
C ALA A 26 16.52 -17.48 -5.89
N TRP A 27 16.42 -17.53 -4.57
CA TRP A 27 17.55 -17.41 -3.64
C TRP A 27 17.89 -18.75 -2.98
N GLY A 28 16.91 -19.62 -2.76
CA GLY A 28 17.13 -20.96 -2.21
C GLY A 28 17.62 -21.98 -3.24
N LEU A 29 18.40 -22.95 -2.78
CA LEU A 29 18.84 -24.10 -3.58
C LEU A 29 17.72 -24.83 -4.33
N PRO A 30 16.48 -25.00 -3.79
CA PRO A 30 15.41 -25.66 -4.51
C PRO A 30 15.05 -25.00 -5.86
N GLY A 31 15.14 -23.67 -5.96
CA GLY A 31 14.94 -22.93 -7.21
C GLY A 31 16.24 -22.60 -7.96
N GLY A 32 17.38 -23.17 -7.56
CA GLY A 32 18.69 -22.93 -8.19
C GLY A 32 19.44 -21.71 -7.66
N GLY A 33 18.99 -21.11 -6.56
CA GLY A 33 19.68 -20.02 -5.89
C GLY A 33 20.83 -20.48 -4.98
N PRO A 34 21.62 -19.56 -4.41
CA PRO A 34 22.84 -19.89 -3.67
C PRO A 34 22.63 -20.33 -2.21
N LEU A 35 21.44 -20.15 -1.64
CA LEU A 35 21.20 -20.32 -0.20
C LEU A 35 20.69 -21.71 0.16
N THR A 36 21.27 -22.30 1.20
CA THR A 36 20.78 -23.56 1.78
C THR A 36 19.40 -23.39 2.43
N SER A 37 18.65 -24.48 2.58
CA SER A 37 17.37 -24.50 3.31
C SER A 37 17.47 -23.93 4.73
N GLN A 38 18.63 -24.11 5.39
CA GLN A 38 18.89 -23.54 6.72
C GLN A 38 19.07 -22.03 6.67
N GLN A 39 19.80 -21.51 5.67
CA GLN A 39 19.99 -20.07 5.48
C GLN A 39 18.68 -19.38 5.12
N VAL A 40 17.85 -19.98 4.26
CA VAL A 40 16.50 -19.47 3.96
C VAL A 40 15.65 -19.42 5.23
N HIS A 41 15.68 -20.48 6.05
CA HIS A 41 14.97 -20.47 7.34
C HIS A 41 15.49 -19.37 8.29
N GLN A 42 16.80 -19.15 8.37
CA GLN A 42 17.39 -18.06 9.16
C GLN A 42 16.92 -16.68 8.67
N LEU A 43 16.78 -16.48 7.35
CA LEU A 43 16.20 -15.26 6.79
C LEU A 43 14.75 -15.08 7.22
N VAL A 44 13.93 -16.13 7.18
CA VAL A 44 12.53 -16.07 7.63
C VAL A 44 12.45 -15.70 9.11
N VAL A 45 13.28 -16.31 9.96
CA VAL A 45 13.38 -15.96 11.39
C VAL A 45 13.77 -14.49 11.59
N TYR A 46 14.75 -14.00 10.84
CA TYR A 46 15.14 -12.58 10.90
C TYR A 46 14.02 -11.66 10.42
N LEU A 47 13.35 -11.99 9.31
CA LEU A 47 12.21 -11.23 8.80
C LEU A 47 11.12 -11.15 9.87
N ARG A 48 10.83 -12.23 10.61
CA ARG A 48 9.92 -12.21 11.76
C ARG A 48 10.35 -11.22 12.83
N SER A 49 11.64 -11.18 13.17
CA SER A 49 12.17 -10.30 14.22
C SER A 49 12.06 -8.79 13.93
N ILE A 50 11.88 -8.41 12.66
CA ILE A 50 11.76 -7.03 12.20
C ILE A 50 10.32 -6.68 11.76
N GLN A 51 9.33 -7.54 12.03
CA GLN A 51 7.94 -7.21 11.77
C GLN A 51 7.45 -6.16 12.78
N LEU A 52 6.54 -5.31 12.29
CA LEU A 52 5.80 -4.38 13.13
C LEU A 52 4.64 -5.11 13.81
N THR A 53 4.30 -4.70 15.03
CA THR A 53 3.03 -5.10 15.65
C THR A 53 1.85 -4.50 14.87
N PRO A 54 0.62 -5.03 15.03
CA PRO A 54 -0.58 -4.41 14.45
C PRO A 54 -0.73 -2.93 14.81
N GLU A 55 -0.42 -2.55 16.05
CA GLU A 55 -0.49 -1.18 16.55
C GLU A 55 0.57 -0.29 15.89
N GLU A 56 1.80 -0.78 15.75
CA GLU A 56 2.88 -0.05 15.05
C GLU A 56 2.53 0.16 13.57
N ALA A 57 1.99 -0.86 12.89
CA ALA A 57 1.55 -0.74 11.51
C ALA A 57 0.38 0.24 11.35
N ALA A 58 -0.58 0.25 12.29
CA ALA A 58 -1.67 1.22 12.31
C ALA A 58 -1.15 2.65 12.57
N ALA A 59 -0.16 2.81 13.46
CA ALA A 59 0.47 4.09 13.73
C ALA A 59 1.19 4.65 12.48
N GLU A 60 1.87 3.81 11.69
CA GLU A 60 2.46 4.23 10.41
C GLU A 60 1.39 4.79 9.46
N VAL A 61 0.26 4.11 9.29
CA VAL A 61 -0.85 4.61 8.45
C VAL A 61 -1.37 5.95 8.98
N THR A 62 -1.64 6.05 10.28
CA THR A 62 -2.10 7.28 10.92
C THR A 62 -1.13 8.44 10.71
N SER A 63 0.18 8.19 10.79
CA SER A 63 1.19 9.23 10.54
C SER A 63 1.09 9.85 9.14
N GLY A 64 0.82 9.02 8.12
CA GLY A 64 0.62 9.52 6.76
C GLY A 64 -0.70 10.29 6.60
N LEU A 65 -1.75 9.88 7.31
CA LEU A 65 -3.01 10.62 7.36
C LEU A 65 -2.83 12.01 7.99
N GLN A 66 -2.06 12.11 9.07
CA GLN A 66 -1.72 13.39 9.71
C GLN A 66 -0.98 14.33 8.77
N VAL A 67 -0.03 13.81 7.97
CA VAL A 67 0.68 14.60 6.95
C VAL A 67 -0.29 15.14 5.89
N GLY A 68 -1.17 14.29 5.37
CA GLY A 68 -2.17 14.72 4.38
C GLY A 68 -3.19 15.71 4.93
N ALA A 69 -3.71 15.44 6.13
CA ALA A 69 -4.65 16.30 6.83
C ALA A 69 -4.05 17.68 7.14
N ARG A 70 -2.76 17.75 7.48
CA ARG A 70 -2.05 19.03 7.65
C ARG A 70 -2.22 19.92 6.42
N GLY A 71 -1.99 19.39 5.21
CA GLY A 71 -2.14 20.14 3.97
C GLY A 71 -3.57 20.66 3.74
N ILE A 72 -4.58 19.86 4.11
CA ILE A 72 -5.99 20.26 4.01
C ILE A 72 -6.33 21.36 5.01
N VAL A 73 -5.94 21.18 6.28
CA VAL A 73 -6.24 22.12 7.36
C VAL A 73 -5.58 23.47 7.11
N THR A 74 -4.29 23.49 6.75
CA THR A 74 -3.57 24.76 6.49
C THR A 74 -4.03 25.46 5.22
N ALA A 75 -4.49 24.72 4.20
CA ALA A 75 -5.09 25.33 3.02
C ALA A 75 -6.45 25.98 3.33
N ARG A 76 -7.25 25.38 4.22
CA ARG A 76 -8.57 25.90 4.63
C ARG A 76 -8.46 27.05 5.63
N ASP A 77 -7.44 27.03 6.49
CA ASP A 77 -7.13 28.10 7.43
C ASP A 77 -5.64 28.51 7.34
N PRO A 78 -5.28 29.38 6.39
CA PRO A 78 -3.90 29.88 6.27
C PRO A 78 -3.42 30.72 7.46
N GLY A 79 -4.32 31.17 8.34
CA GLY A 79 -3.98 31.91 9.55
C GLY A 79 -3.43 31.02 10.66
N LEU A 80 -3.56 29.71 10.49
CA LEU A 80 -3.18 28.71 11.46
C LEU A 80 -1.66 28.48 11.43
N THR A 81 -0.96 29.19 12.33
CA THR A 81 0.50 29.33 12.33
C THR A 81 1.18 28.72 13.57
N ASN A 82 0.40 28.46 14.63
CA ASN A 82 0.88 27.81 15.83
C ASN A 82 0.86 26.29 15.65
N ALA A 83 1.94 25.61 16.06
CA ALA A 83 2.09 24.18 15.88
C ALA A 83 1.06 23.35 16.68
N ASP A 84 0.82 23.70 17.95
CA ASP A 84 -0.12 22.99 18.82
C ASP A 84 -1.56 23.17 18.31
N ASP A 85 -1.92 24.38 17.85
CA ASP A 85 -3.22 24.65 17.23
C ASP A 85 -3.37 23.87 15.91
N THR A 86 -2.27 23.67 15.17
CA THR A 86 -2.26 22.88 13.94
C THR A 86 -2.51 21.42 14.23
N ASP A 87 -1.82 20.87 15.21
CA ASP A 87 -1.94 19.47 15.57
C ASP A 87 -3.35 19.19 16.11
N ALA A 88 -3.92 20.07 16.94
CA ALA A 88 -5.30 19.97 17.39
C ALA A 88 -6.32 20.03 16.23
N ALA A 89 -6.10 20.91 15.25
CA ALA A 89 -6.98 21.02 14.08
C ALA A 89 -6.87 19.80 13.16
N ILE A 90 -5.67 19.22 12.99
CA ILE A 90 -5.43 17.97 12.27
C ILE A 90 -6.20 16.83 12.93
N GLU A 91 -6.07 16.66 14.25
CA GLU A 91 -6.77 15.61 15.00
C GLU A 91 -8.29 15.74 14.89
N ALA A 92 -8.81 16.96 15.04
CA ALA A 92 -10.24 17.24 14.90
C ALA A 92 -10.74 16.93 13.48
N TRP A 93 -9.98 17.32 12.45
CA TRP A 93 -10.33 17.04 11.07
C TRP A 93 -10.34 15.54 10.79
N LEU A 94 -9.32 14.80 11.24
CA LEU A 94 -9.24 13.35 11.04
C LEU A 94 -10.40 12.61 11.73
N ALA A 95 -10.75 13.01 12.95
CA ALA A 95 -11.86 12.40 13.69
C ALA A 95 -13.20 12.65 12.99
N GLN A 96 -13.43 13.85 12.48
CA GLN A 96 -14.64 14.19 11.72
C GLN A 96 -14.67 13.49 10.36
N ALA A 97 -13.56 13.51 9.62
CA ALA A 97 -13.50 12.98 8.25
C ALA A 97 -13.60 11.45 8.19
N ALA A 98 -13.37 10.74 9.30
CA ALA A 98 -13.59 9.30 9.40
C ALA A 98 -15.08 8.89 9.53
N ASP A 99 -15.98 9.83 9.82
CA ASP A 99 -17.43 9.57 9.89
C ASP A 99 -18.02 9.47 8.46
N PRO A 100 -18.72 8.37 8.09
CA PRO A 100 -19.36 8.22 6.78
C PRO A 100 -20.35 9.33 6.39
N SER A 101 -20.88 10.07 7.36
CA SER A 101 -21.78 11.21 7.13
C SER A 101 -21.05 12.54 6.90
N SER A 102 -19.72 12.57 7.12
CA SER A 102 -18.91 13.77 6.94
C SER A 102 -18.77 14.15 5.46
N SER A 103 -18.82 15.44 5.17
CA SER A 103 -18.50 15.95 3.84
C SER A 103 -17.05 15.68 3.41
N ASP A 104 -16.16 15.40 4.38
CA ASP A 104 -14.74 15.10 4.15
C ASP A 104 -14.46 13.59 4.04
N TYR A 105 -15.47 12.72 4.09
CA TYR A 105 -15.28 11.27 4.06
C TYR A 105 -14.52 10.79 2.81
N ALA A 106 -14.82 11.39 1.65
CA ALA A 106 -14.09 11.11 0.41
C ALA A 106 -12.63 11.60 0.45
N ALA A 107 -12.37 12.77 1.05
CA ALA A 107 -11.02 13.30 1.21
C ALA A 107 -10.17 12.42 2.14
N TYR A 108 -10.76 11.91 3.22
CA TYR A 108 -10.11 10.92 4.08
C TYR A 108 -9.75 9.64 3.31
N GLY A 109 -10.68 9.14 2.48
CA GLY A 109 -10.44 8.00 1.59
C GLY A 109 -9.30 8.24 0.59
N GLU A 110 -9.18 9.45 0.04
CA GLU A 110 -8.06 9.84 -0.82
C GLU A 110 -6.73 9.84 -0.07
N LEU A 111 -6.70 10.32 1.18
CA LEU A 111 -5.50 10.26 2.01
C LEU A 111 -5.05 8.82 2.29
N LEU A 112 -5.98 7.90 2.52
CA LEU A 112 -5.67 6.46 2.62
C LEU A 112 -5.10 5.93 1.30
N PHE A 113 -5.73 6.26 0.18
CA PHE A 113 -5.33 5.80 -1.15
C PHE A 113 -3.90 6.25 -1.52
N ASN A 114 -3.54 7.48 -1.17
CA ASN A 114 -2.26 8.12 -1.48
C ASN A 114 -1.24 8.04 -0.32
N ASN A 115 -1.53 7.33 0.77
CA ASN A 115 -0.76 7.40 2.02
C ASN A 115 0.75 7.15 1.84
N PRO A 116 1.63 8.17 2.00
CA PRO A 116 3.05 8.04 1.69
C PRO A 116 3.87 7.39 2.82
N ALA A 117 3.28 7.18 4.00
CA ALA A 117 3.99 6.61 5.15
C ALA A 117 4.51 5.19 4.85
N ALA A 118 5.52 4.76 5.61
CA ALA A 118 6.16 3.46 5.43
C ALA A 118 6.65 3.23 3.98
N GLN A 119 7.19 4.27 3.33
CA GLN A 119 7.59 4.25 1.91
C GLN A 119 6.42 3.86 0.97
N GLY A 120 5.22 4.28 1.35
CA GLY A 120 3.95 3.97 0.71
C GLY A 120 3.61 2.48 0.70
N ALA A 121 4.05 1.73 1.71
CA ALA A 121 3.70 0.32 1.85
C ALA A 121 2.18 0.08 1.82
N ASN A 122 1.38 1.07 2.24
CA ASN A 122 -0.09 1.03 2.27
C ASN A 122 -0.74 1.99 1.25
N SER A 123 0.02 2.48 0.27
CA SER A 123 -0.50 3.36 -0.78
C SER A 123 -1.00 2.55 -1.98
N CYS A 124 -2.31 2.54 -2.18
CA CYS A 124 -2.96 1.98 -3.36
C CYS A 124 -2.46 2.65 -4.65
N ALA A 125 -2.23 3.96 -4.59
CA ALA A 125 -1.81 4.78 -5.72
C ALA A 125 -0.47 4.34 -6.31
N ARG A 126 0.45 3.74 -5.54
CA ARG A 126 1.74 3.23 -6.06
C ARG A 126 1.58 2.25 -7.21
N CYS A 127 0.50 1.46 -7.20
CA CYS A 127 0.20 0.51 -8.26
C CYS A 127 -0.91 1.00 -9.19
N HIS A 128 -1.86 1.77 -8.66
CA HIS A 128 -3.10 2.13 -9.35
C HIS A 128 -3.13 3.57 -9.89
N THR A 129 -2.07 4.36 -9.72
CA THR A 129 -1.95 5.71 -10.27
C THR A 129 -0.69 5.81 -11.14
N PRO A 130 -0.81 6.19 -12.42
CA PRO A 130 0.35 6.42 -13.29
C PRO A 130 1.33 7.40 -12.65
N GLY A 131 2.57 6.96 -12.55
CA GLY A 131 3.69 7.79 -12.11
C GLY A 131 3.77 8.12 -10.64
N PHE A 132 2.88 7.59 -9.81
CA PHE A 132 2.93 7.80 -8.38
C PHE A 132 4.28 7.38 -7.78
N SER A 133 4.82 6.25 -8.22
CA SER A 133 6.12 5.72 -7.75
C SER A 133 7.33 6.61 -8.11
N TYR A 134 7.17 7.60 -8.98
CA TYR A 134 8.22 8.56 -9.35
C TYR A 134 7.80 10.03 -9.12
N GLY A 135 6.79 10.27 -8.28
CA GLY A 135 6.44 11.60 -7.77
C GLY A 135 5.12 12.19 -8.27
N ALA A 136 4.38 11.53 -9.15
CA ALA A 136 3.05 12.00 -9.60
C ALA A 136 1.96 11.69 -8.54
N SER A 137 2.07 12.34 -7.37
CA SER A 137 1.22 12.09 -6.19
C SER A 137 0.09 13.10 -5.99
N SER A 138 0.10 14.21 -6.74
CA SER A 138 -0.95 15.23 -6.77
C SER A 138 -0.93 15.94 -8.13
N GLU A 139 -1.92 16.78 -8.42
CA GLU A 139 -1.91 17.61 -9.63
C GLU A 139 -0.64 18.47 -9.73
N GLU A 140 -0.30 19.15 -8.63
CA GLU A 140 0.86 20.04 -8.54
C GLU A 140 2.17 19.27 -8.70
N ALA A 141 2.37 18.18 -7.93
CA ALA A 141 3.58 17.37 -8.04
C ALA A 141 3.73 16.73 -9.43
N THR A 142 2.62 16.36 -10.07
CA THR A 142 2.64 15.82 -11.43
C THR A 142 3.02 16.90 -12.44
N ALA A 143 2.52 18.13 -12.29
CA ALA A 143 2.88 19.26 -13.15
C ALA A 143 4.36 19.63 -13.00
N GLU A 144 4.88 19.68 -11.78
CA GLU A 144 6.29 19.92 -11.49
C GLU A 144 7.18 18.85 -12.12
N LEU A 145 6.83 17.57 -11.94
CA LEU A 145 7.56 16.45 -12.52
C LEU A 145 7.57 16.51 -14.06
N MET A 146 6.43 16.83 -14.69
CA MET A 146 6.35 16.98 -16.14
C MET A 146 7.11 18.20 -16.65
N ALA A 147 7.23 19.26 -15.86
CA ALA A 147 8.05 20.42 -16.19
C ALA A 147 9.55 20.11 -16.10
N GLU A 148 9.95 19.36 -15.08
CA GLU A 148 11.34 18.93 -14.90
C GLU A 148 11.75 17.85 -15.91
N TRP A 149 10.84 16.93 -16.27
CA TRP A 149 11.07 15.80 -17.16
C TRP A 149 10.08 15.78 -18.35
N PRO A 150 10.17 16.74 -19.30
CA PRO A 150 9.17 16.92 -20.37
C PRO A 150 8.99 15.71 -21.28
N ARG A 151 10.02 14.86 -21.41
CA ARG A 151 9.95 13.61 -22.18
C ARG A 151 8.90 12.62 -21.65
N LEU A 152 8.54 12.68 -20.36
CA LEU A 152 7.47 11.85 -19.80
C LEU A 152 6.13 12.16 -20.48
N ALA A 153 5.88 13.45 -20.73
CA ALA A 153 4.69 13.92 -21.43
C ALA A 153 4.75 13.64 -22.93
N GLU A 154 5.87 13.96 -23.58
CA GLU A 154 6.07 13.79 -25.02
C GLU A 154 5.97 12.32 -25.46
N ALA A 155 6.46 11.39 -24.63
CA ALA A 155 6.37 9.96 -24.88
C ALA A 155 5.00 9.36 -24.50
N GLY A 156 4.09 10.16 -23.93
CA GLY A 156 2.78 9.70 -23.45
C GLY A 156 2.83 8.80 -22.20
N VAL A 157 3.97 8.76 -21.51
CA VAL A 157 4.17 7.96 -20.28
C VAL A 157 3.38 8.54 -19.11
N LEU A 158 3.36 9.86 -19.00
CA LEU A 158 2.63 10.61 -17.99
C LEU A 158 1.89 11.76 -18.67
N THR A 159 0.56 11.71 -18.67
CA THR A 159 -0.30 12.68 -19.37
C THR A 159 -1.09 13.56 -18.40
N GLY A 160 -0.53 13.81 -17.21
CA GLY A 160 -1.20 14.48 -16.09
C GLY A 160 -1.56 13.53 -14.94
N TYR A 161 -2.04 14.12 -13.84
CA TYR A 161 -2.41 13.38 -12.63
C TYR A 161 -3.72 12.62 -12.87
N ARG A 162 -3.68 11.29 -12.69
CA ARG A 162 -4.79 10.39 -13.02
C ARG A 162 -4.98 9.34 -11.92
N PRO A 163 -5.52 9.72 -10.75
CA PRO A 163 -5.68 8.79 -9.63
C PRO A 163 -6.54 7.59 -10.03
N GLY A 164 -6.08 6.38 -9.70
CA GLY A 164 -6.83 5.16 -9.98
C GLY A 164 -6.87 4.72 -11.45
N ALA A 165 -6.14 5.37 -12.37
CA ALA A 165 -6.14 5.01 -13.79
C ALA A 165 -5.35 3.73 -14.14
N GLY A 166 -4.67 3.11 -13.16
CA GLY A 166 -3.88 1.90 -13.33
C GLY A 166 -2.49 2.14 -13.93
N HIS A 167 -1.52 1.34 -13.52
CA HIS A 167 -0.17 1.32 -14.12
C HIS A 167 0.48 -0.04 -13.95
N VAL A 168 0.80 -0.42 -12.71
CA VAL A 168 1.24 -1.77 -12.35
C VAL A 168 0.04 -2.65 -12.05
N GLY A 169 -0.91 -2.11 -11.29
CA GLY A 169 -2.23 -2.70 -11.08
C GLY A 169 -3.23 -2.23 -12.14
N PRO A 170 -4.40 -2.91 -12.26
CA PRO A 170 -5.47 -2.49 -13.16
C PRO A 170 -6.02 -1.11 -12.80
N ALA A 171 -6.71 -0.47 -13.74
CA ALA A 171 -7.50 0.72 -13.44
C ALA A 171 -8.61 0.39 -12.43
N LEU A 172 -8.81 1.30 -11.47
CA LEU A 172 -9.86 1.23 -10.46
C LEU A 172 -11.08 2.08 -10.83
N VAL A 173 -10.96 2.92 -11.87
CA VAL A 173 -12.12 3.58 -12.46
C VAL A 173 -13.03 2.50 -13.08
N GLY A 174 -14.27 2.41 -12.63
CA GLY A 174 -15.22 1.37 -13.07
C GLY A 174 -15.10 0.05 -12.30
N ILE A 175 -14.46 0.05 -11.12
CA ILE A 175 -14.22 -1.15 -10.30
C ILE A 175 -15.49 -1.91 -9.92
N GLU A 176 -16.64 -1.24 -9.87
CA GLU A 176 -17.95 -1.83 -9.59
C GLU A 176 -18.37 -2.88 -10.63
N THR A 177 -17.81 -2.81 -11.84
CA THR A 177 -18.02 -3.84 -12.87
C THR A 177 -17.37 -5.18 -12.50
N HIS A 178 -16.30 -5.14 -11.71
CA HIS A 178 -15.55 -6.30 -11.23
C HIS A 178 -16.03 -6.75 -9.84
N PHE A 179 -16.33 -5.79 -8.97
CA PHE A 179 -16.82 -6.03 -7.63
C PHE A 179 -18.21 -5.40 -7.47
N PRO A 180 -19.29 -6.14 -7.76
CA PRO A 180 -20.66 -5.59 -7.77
C PRO A 180 -21.20 -5.22 -6.38
N THR A 181 -20.49 -5.62 -5.32
CA THR A 181 -20.86 -5.33 -3.94
C THR A 181 -19.66 -4.76 -3.19
N THR A 182 -19.90 -3.79 -2.32
CA THR A 182 -18.86 -3.21 -1.45
C THR A 182 -18.16 -4.29 -0.62
N GLY A 183 -18.91 -5.19 0.04
CA GLY A 183 -18.33 -6.26 0.86
C GLY A 183 -17.38 -7.18 0.07
N GLY A 184 -17.74 -7.52 -1.17
CA GLY A 184 -16.84 -8.30 -2.04
C GLY A 184 -15.55 -7.56 -2.42
N HIS A 185 -15.60 -6.23 -2.58
CA HIS A 185 -14.40 -5.44 -2.82
C HIS A 185 -13.55 -5.30 -1.54
N GLU A 186 -14.19 -5.07 -0.39
CA GLU A 186 -13.54 -5.00 0.93
C GLU A 186 -12.80 -6.31 1.24
N ASP A 187 -13.45 -7.45 1.02
CA ASP A 187 -12.83 -8.76 1.20
C ASP A 187 -11.61 -8.92 0.30
N PHE A 188 -11.70 -8.52 -0.98
CA PHE A 188 -10.57 -8.57 -1.89
C PHE A 188 -9.41 -7.65 -1.47
N VAL A 189 -9.69 -6.44 -0.98
CA VAL A 189 -8.65 -5.55 -0.42
C VAL A 189 -8.01 -6.18 0.81
N ARG A 190 -8.80 -6.85 1.65
CA ARG A 190 -8.33 -7.52 2.87
C ARG A 190 -7.45 -8.73 2.57
N THR A 191 -7.83 -9.59 1.63
CA THR A 191 -7.12 -10.85 1.35
C THR A 191 -6.08 -10.72 0.24
N GLY A 192 -6.24 -9.76 -0.66
CA GLY A 192 -5.36 -9.56 -1.82
C GLY A 192 -5.72 -10.46 -2.99
N SER A 193 -4.87 -10.40 -4.02
CA SER A 193 -4.99 -11.21 -5.24
C SER A 193 -4.25 -12.53 -5.07
N GLU A 194 -4.83 -13.61 -5.60
CA GLU A 194 -4.19 -14.93 -5.71
C GLU A 194 -4.10 -15.37 -7.18
N VAL A 195 -3.06 -16.14 -7.51
CA VAL A 195 -2.87 -16.66 -8.87
C VAL A 195 -3.96 -17.67 -9.18
N GLY A 196 -4.73 -17.42 -10.25
CA GLY A 196 -5.78 -18.34 -10.70
C GLY A 196 -7.11 -18.23 -9.96
N ALA A 197 -7.17 -17.52 -8.83
CA ALA A 197 -8.44 -17.09 -8.22
C ALA A 197 -9.07 -15.95 -9.03
N GLY A 198 -10.35 -15.63 -8.81
CA GLY A 198 -11.01 -14.52 -9.52
C GLY A 198 -10.59 -13.14 -9.00
N TYR A 199 -10.34 -12.18 -9.90
CA TYR A 199 -10.38 -10.76 -9.58
C TYR A 199 -11.84 -10.29 -9.66
N GLY A 200 -12.55 -10.39 -8.53
CA GLY A 200 -14.00 -10.20 -8.51
C GLY A 200 -14.70 -11.18 -9.44
N ASN A 201 -15.60 -10.69 -10.29
CA ASN A 201 -16.28 -11.49 -11.32
C ASN A 201 -15.52 -11.58 -12.67
N ALA A 202 -14.26 -11.15 -12.72
CA ALA A 202 -13.54 -10.89 -13.96
C ALA A 202 -12.38 -11.87 -14.22
N ARG A 203 -11.21 -11.34 -14.62
CA ARG A 203 -10.04 -12.13 -15.03
C ARG A 203 -9.43 -12.88 -13.83
N PRO A 204 -8.64 -13.93 -14.07
CA PRO A 204 -7.82 -14.51 -13.02
C PRO A 204 -6.91 -13.46 -12.38
N GLY A 205 -6.83 -13.50 -11.06
CA GLY A 205 -5.91 -12.75 -10.24
C GLY A 205 -4.47 -13.11 -10.57
N THR A 206 -3.59 -12.14 -10.37
CA THR A 206 -2.17 -12.24 -10.70
C THR A 206 -1.32 -12.69 -9.52
N GLY A 207 -1.88 -12.72 -8.31
CA GLY A 207 -1.08 -12.87 -7.09
C GLY A 207 -0.28 -11.61 -6.72
N ALA A 208 -0.40 -10.53 -7.51
CA ALA A 208 0.49 -9.38 -7.41
C ALA A 208 0.11 -8.44 -6.25
N MET A 209 -1.20 -8.16 -6.10
CA MET A 209 -1.73 -7.28 -5.07
C MET A 209 -1.74 -8.00 -3.71
N PRO A 210 -1.05 -7.47 -2.69
CA PRO A 210 -1.08 -8.04 -1.35
C PRO A 210 -2.45 -7.81 -0.69
N GLY A 211 -2.78 -8.63 0.31
CA GLY A 211 -3.85 -8.33 1.24
C GLY A 211 -3.45 -7.26 2.25
N PHE A 212 -4.39 -6.39 2.60
CA PHE A 212 -4.22 -5.33 3.61
C PHE A 212 -4.95 -5.63 4.92
N GLY A 213 -5.53 -6.82 5.05
CA GLY A 213 -6.10 -7.31 6.30
C GLY A 213 -5.02 -7.62 7.33
N GLY A 214 -5.37 -7.47 8.61
CA GLY A 214 -4.58 -8.02 9.69
C GLY A 214 -4.52 -9.54 9.59
N ARG A 215 -3.34 -10.12 9.83
CA ARG A 215 -3.20 -11.55 10.02
C ARG A 215 -3.59 -11.94 11.43
N THR A 216 -4.16 -13.14 11.56
CA THR A 216 -4.67 -13.67 12.83
C THR A 216 -3.89 -14.89 13.31
N ASP A 217 -2.85 -15.32 12.60
CA ASP A 217 -1.98 -16.38 13.07
C ASP A 217 -1.03 -15.85 14.15
N ASP A 218 -0.96 -16.58 15.25
CA ASP A 218 0.05 -16.35 16.27
C ASP A 218 1.42 -16.49 15.61
N LEU A 219 2.23 -15.44 15.66
CA LEU A 219 3.66 -15.53 15.33
C LEU A 219 4.40 -16.27 16.46
N ASP A 220 3.89 -17.42 16.88
CA ASP A 220 4.47 -18.28 17.90
C ASP A 220 5.77 -18.90 17.39
N VAL A 221 6.84 -18.81 18.19
CA VAL A 221 8.11 -19.51 17.95
C VAL A 221 8.54 -20.20 19.24
N ILE A 222 9.03 -21.43 19.10
CA ILE A 222 9.95 -22.03 20.07
C ILE A 222 11.27 -21.25 20.01
N GLY A 223 11.53 -20.38 20.99
CA GLY A 223 12.87 -19.83 21.24
C GLY A 223 13.11 -18.34 20.99
N THR A 224 12.08 -17.54 20.69
CA THR A 224 12.17 -16.08 20.74
C THR A 224 11.10 -15.50 21.65
N VAL A 225 11.49 -14.49 22.45
CA VAL A 225 10.63 -13.82 23.43
C VAL A 225 9.40 -13.26 22.72
N VAL A 226 8.23 -13.67 23.20
CA VAL A 226 6.92 -13.11 22.86
C VAL A 226 7.00 -11.59 23.03
N ARG A 227 6.74 -10.84 21.96
CA ARG A 227 6.49 -9.39 22.05
C ARG A 227 4.99 -9.17 22.05
#